data_AF-A0A662C7P5-F1
#
_entry.id   AF-A0A662C7P5-F1
#
_cell.length_a   1.000
_cell.length_b   1.000
_cell.length_c   1.000
_cell.angle_alpha   90.00
_cell.angle_beta   90.00
_cell.angle_gamma   90.00
#
_symmetry.space_group_name_H-M   'P 1'
#
loop_
_entity.id
_entity.type
_entity.pdbx_description
1 polymer ?
#
loop_
_entity_poly.entity_id
_entity_poly.type
_entity_poly.pdbx_seq_one_letter_code
_entity_poly.pdbx_strand_id
1 'polypeptide(L)' 'MAKFYENNSFWKNVITLALLFFVFVNIIKVVFALFKGETFSAILDKAMTTDYLISNLFGAIVYGLIMGFYYKRKADKNKA' A
#
# COMPACT_ATOMS: atom_id res chain seq x y z
N MET A 1 7.44 -16.85 -4.03
CA MET A 1 7.86 -15.48 -3.67
C MET A 1 9.13 -15.04 -4.41
N ALA A 2 10.30 -15.68 -4.20
CA ALA A 2 11.56 -15.26 -4.81
C ALA A 2 11.52 -15.13 -6.36
N LYS A 3 10.97 -16.13 -7.07
CA LYS A 3 10.83 -16.11 -8.54
C LYS A 3 9.92 -14.99 -9.09
N PHE A 4 8.94 -14.51 -8.32
CA PHE A 4 8.05 -13.42 -8.76
C PHE A 4 8.78 -12.07 -8.78
N TYR A 5 9.69 -11.86 -7.83
CA TYR A 5 10.51 -10.65 -7.75
C TYR A 5 11.68 -10.66 -8.73
N GLU A 6 12.11 -11.83 -9.17
CA GLU A 6 13.25 -12.03 -10.06
C GLU A 6 12.92 -11.76 -11.53
N ASN A 7 11.70 -12.11 -11.97
CA ASN A 7 11.23 -11.90 -13.36
C ASN A 7 10.43 -10.61 -13.57
N ASN A 8 9.88 -10.00 -12.52
CA ASN A 8 9.15 -8.74 -12.66
C ASN A 8 10.06 -7.54 -12.41
N SER A 9 9.91 -6.51 -13.25
CA SER A 9 10.58 -5.22 -13.07
C SER A 9 10.36 -4.70 -11.64
N PHE A 10 11.42 -4.23 -11.00
CA PHE A 10 11.40 -3.67 -9.64
C PHE A 10 10.24 -2.69 -9.43
N TRP A 11 10.02 -1.81 -10.40
CA TRP A 11 8.93 -0.83 -10.39
C TRP A 11 7.54 -1.47 -10.40
N LYS A 12 7.34 -2.60 -11.11
CA LYS A 12 6.08 -3.34 -11.04
C LYS A 12 5.82 -3.85 -9.62
N ASN A 13 6.83 -4.44 -8.98
CA ASN A 13 6.69 -4.94 -7.60
C ASN A 13 6.41 -3.81 -6.60
N VAL A 14 7.11 -2.67 -6.74
CA VAL A 14 6.87 -1.45 -5.93
C VAL A 14 5.42 -0.98 -6.09
N ILE A 15 4.93 -0.87 -7.33
CA ILE A 15 3.56 -0.45 -7.63
C ILE A 15 2.55 -1.45 -7.05
N THR A 16 2.76 -2.75 -7.23
CA THR A 16 1.88 -3.79 -6.68
C THR A 16 1.81 -3.74 -5.15
N LEU A 17 2.97 -3.58 -4.48
CA LEU A 17 3.04 -3.44 -3.03
C LEU A 17 2.38 -2.15 -2.54
N ALA A 18 2.56 -1.03 -3.25
CA ALA A 18 1.91 0.23 -2.96
C ALA A 18 0.39 0.12 -3.09
N LEU A 19 -0.10 -0.48 -4.18
CA LEU A 19 -1.54 -0.73 -4.39
C LEU A 19 -2.15 -1.61 -3.30
N LEU A 20 -1.49 -2.71 -2.95
CA LEU A 20 -1.93 -3.60 -1.87
C LEU A 20 -2.01 -2.86 -0.54
N PHE A 21 -0.99 -2.07 -0.21
CA PHE A 21 -0.98 -1.28 1.02
C PHE A 21 -2.06 -0.21 1.03
N PHE A 22 -2.25 0.49 -0.09
CA PHE A 22 -3.29 1.50 -0.23
C PHE A 22 -4.69 0.91 0.01
N VAL A 23 -5.00 -0.23 -0.61
CA VAL A 23 -6.28 -0.92 -0.42
C VAL A 23 -6.43 -1.38 1.03
N PHE A 24 -5.38 -2.00 1.60
CA PHE A 24 -5.40 -2.51 2.97
C PHE A 24 -5.64 -1.41 4.01
N VAL A 25 -4.96 -0.27 3.89
CA VAL A 25 -5.14 0.88 4.80
C VAL A 25 -6.55 1.45 4.68
N ASN A 26 -7.09 1.56 3.47
CA ASN A 26 -8.46 2.03 3.29
C ASN A 26 -9.49 1.08 3.91
N ILE A 27 -9.30 -0.24 3.76
CA ILE A 27 -10.17 -1.24 4.41
C ILE A 27 -10.12 -1.07 5.94
N ILE A 28 -8.93 -0.97 6.53
CA ILE A 28 -8.78 -0.76 7.98
C ILE A 28 -9.51 0.51 8.42
N LYS A 29 -9.32 1.63 7.72
CA LYS A 29 -9.94 2.91 8.06
C LYS A 29 -11.47 2.86 7.97
N VAL A 30 -12.00 2.24 6.92
CA VAL A 30 -13.45 2.04 6.76
C VAL A 30 -14.00 1.20 7.91
N VAL A 31 -13.34 0.08 8.23
CA VAL A 31 -13.74 -0.79 9.35
C VAL A 31 -13.73 -0.01 10.68
N PHE A 32 -12.67 0.74 10.97
CA PHE A 32 -12.59 1.56 12.18
C PHE A 32 -13.67 2.66 12.24
N ALA A 33 -13.99 3.29 11.12
CA ALA A 33 -15.02 4.32 11.07
C ALA A 33 -16.42 3.74 11.27
N LEU A 34 -16.69 2.54 10.72
CA LEU A 34 -17.92 1.79 11.00
C LEU A 34 -18.03 1.41 12.48
N PHE A 35 -16.95 0.97 13.12
CA PHE A 35 -16.92 0.71 14.57
C PHE A 35 -17.17 1.97 15.41
N LYS A 36 -16.83 3.15 14.90
CA LYS A 36 -17.12 4.44 15.56
C LYS A 36 -18.55 4.95 15.32
N GLY A 37 -19.38 4.21 14.58
CA GLY A 37 -20.75 4.58 14.28
C GLY A 37 -20.89 5.65 13.19
N GLU A 38 -19.85 5.88 12.38
CA GLU A 38 -19.95 6.78 11.23
C GLU A 38 -20.80 6.15 10.11
N THR A 39 -21.65 6.97 9.47
CA THR A 39 -22.41 6.52 8.31
C THR A 39 -21.51 6.38 7.09
N PHE A 40 -21.85 5.44 6.20
CA PHE A 40 -21.04 5.16 5.01
C PHE A 40 -20.80 6.39 4.11
N SER A 41 -21.78 7.29 4.02
CA SER A 41 -21.64 8.57 3.31
C SER A 41 -20.58 9.48 3.94
N ALA A 42 -20.56 9.62 5.27
CA ALA A 42 -19.56 10.43 5.95
C ALA A 42 -18.13 9.88 5.79
N ILE A 43 -18.00 8.56 5.71
CA ILE A 43 -16.72 7.87 5.46
C ILE A 43 -16.23 8.18 4.03
N LEU A 44 -17.12 8.12 3.04
CA LEU A 44 -16.80 8.47 1.66
C LEU A 44 -16.41 9.94 1.50
N ASP A 45 -17.14 10.87 2.14
CA ASP A 45 -16.83 12.30 2.08
C ASP A 45 -15.44 12.61 2.63
N LYS A 46 -15.07 11.97 3.75
CA LYS A 46 -13.70 12.07 4.31
C LYS A 46 -12.66 11.46 3.37
N ALA A 47 -12.96 10.32 2.76
CA ALA A 47 -12.05 9.64 1.85
C ALA A 47 -11.79 10.42 0.55
N MET A 48 -12.71 11.29 0.15
CA MET A 48 -12.63 12.14 -1.04
C MET A 48 -11.87 13.45 -0.81
N THR A 49 -11.47 13.76 0.44
CA THR A 49 -10.68 14.96 0.70
C THR A 49 -9.28 14.85 0.12
N THR A 50 -8.80 15.95 -0.48
CA THR A 50 -7.49 16.02 -1.13
C THR A 50 -6.34 15.65 -0.19
N ASP A 51 -6.37 16.13 1.05
CA ASP A 51 -5.35 15.81 2.06
C ASP A 51 -5.33 14.32 2.40
N TYR A 52 -6.50 13.68 2.48
CA TYR A 52 -6.61 12.25 2.75
C TYR A 52 -6.06 11.40 1.60
N LEU A 53 -6.39 11.76 0.36
CA LEU A 53 -5.89 11.07 -0.83
C LEU A 53 -4.38 11.23 -0.96
N ILE A 54 -3.85 12.44 -0.78
CA ILE A 54 -2.41 12.71 -0.85
C ILE A 54 -1.67 11.94 0.25
N SER A 55 -2.13 12.00 1.50
CA SER A 55 -1.49 11.31 2.62
C SER A 55 -1.45 9.79 2.42
N ASN A 56 -2.57 9.19 2.00
CA ASN A 56 -2.63 7.76 1.72
C ASN A 56 -1.80 7.36 0.50
N LEU A 57 -1.77 8.19 -0.54
CA LEU A 57 -0.99 7.92 -1.75
C LEU A 57 0.52 7.99 -1.46
N PHE A 58 0.97 9.02 -0.74
CA PHE A 58 2.36 9.13 -0.30
C PHE A 58 2.75 7.95 0.60
N GLY A 59 1.92 7.60 1.58
CA GLY A 59 2.16 6.45 2.45
C GLY A 59 2.30 5.14 1.67
N ALA A 60 1.43 4.93 0.67
CA ALA A 60 1.48 3.76 -0.19
C ALA A 60 2.73 3.70 -1.07
N ILE A 61 3.14 4.83 -1.67
CA ILE A 61 4.35 4.91 -2.50
C ILE A 61 5.60 4.64 -1.64
N VAL A 62 5.71 5.29 -0.49
CA VAL A 62 6.83 5.11 0.44
C VAL A 62 6.91 3.66 0.90
N TYR A 63 5.78 3.07 1.31
CA TYR A 63 5.74 1.66 1.71
C TYR A 63 6.14 0.72 0.57
N GLY A 64 5.61 0.93 -0.64
CA GLY A 64 5.93 0.16 -1.82
C GLY A 64 7.43 0.23 -2.16
N LEU A 65 8.04 1.41 -2.04
CA LEU A 65 9.48 1.61 -2.24
C LEU A 65 10.30 0.86 -1.19
N ILE A 66 9.99 1.04 0.11
CA ILE A 66 10.70 0.39 1.22
C ILE A 66 10.63 -1.13 1.07
N MET A 67 9.43 -1.68 0.86
CA MET A 67 9.23 -3.12 0.73
C MET A 67 9.84 -3.66 -0.57
N GLY A 68 9.73 -2.91 -1.68
CA GLY A 68 10.39 -3.26 -2.92
C GLY A 68 11.91 -3.37 -2.77
N PHE A 69 12.55 -2.39 -2.14
CA PHE A 69 13.99 -2.43 -1.82
C PHE A 69 14.34 -3.57 -0.88
N TYR A 70 13.55 -3.80 0.16
CA TYR A 70 13.76 -4.89 1.11
C TYR A 70 13.72 -6.26 0.42
N TYR A 71 12.71 -6.52 -0.40
CA TYR A 71 12.58 -7.78 -1.12
C TYR A 71 13.64 -7.97 -2.19
N LYS A 72 14.04 -6.90 -2.90
CA LYS A 72 15.17 -6.94 -3.84
C LYS A 72 16.47 -7.31 -3.14
N ARG A 73 16.81 -6.61 -2.04
CA ARG A 73 18.01 -6.88 -1.24
C ARG A 73 18.01 -8.29 -0.64
N LYS A 74 16.85 -8.80 -0.24
CA LYS A 74 16.71 -10.18 0.26
C LYS A 74 16.86 -11.22 -0.85
N ALA A 75 16.36 -10.96 -2.05
CA ALA A 75 16.53 -11.83 -3.21
C ALA A 75 18.00 -11.94 -3.62
N ASP A 76 18.72 -10.81 -3.62
CA ASP A 76 20.17 -10.79 -3.93
C ASP A 76 20.99 -11.55 -2.88
N LYS A 77 20.64 -11.43 -1.59
CA LYS A 77 21.28 -12.19 -0.51
C LYS A 77 21.03 -13.69 -0.55
N ASN A 78 19.90 -14.14 -1.10
CA ASN A 78 19.57 -15.57 -1.22
C ASN A 78 20.17 -16.21 -2.48
N LYS A 79 20.81 -15.42 -3.36
CA LYS A 79 21.54 -15.90 -4.55
C LYS A 79 23.05 -16.07 -4.31
N ALA A 80 23.58 -15.48 -3.23
CA ALA A 80 24.96 -15.65 -2.77
C ALA A 80 25.03 -16.80 -1.77
#